data_AF-A0A9D6Y663-F1
#
_entry.id   AF-A0A9D6Y663-F1
#
_cell.length_a   1.000
_cell.length_b   1.000
_cell.length_c   1.000
_cell.angle_alpha   90.00
_cell.angle_beta   90.00
_cell.angle_gamma   90.00
#
_symmetry.space_group_name_H-M   'P 1'
#
loop_
_entity.id
_entity.type
_entity.pdbx_description
1 polymer ?
#
loop_
_entity_poly.entity_id
_entity_poly.type
_entity_poly.pdbx_seq_one_letter_code
_entity_poly.pdbx_strand_id
1 'polypeptide(L)'
;MPEMLSDVERVLRLSERMRLLVAVSEEIPVESKLNAEAMLKMFEAAVAAADDPADRARASGYYRVLYRDLEPYADLEALLSAMRVFAPYL
;
A
#
# COMPACT_ATOMS: atom_id res chain seq x y z
N MET A 1 25.60 -12.01 1.01
CA MET A 1 24.42 -12.56 0.31
C MET A 1 23.32 -11.53 0.44
N PRO A 2 22.53 -11.22 -0.60
CA PRO A 2 21.41 -10.29 -0.44
C PRO A 2 20.42 -10.88 0.58
N GLU A 3 20.02 -10.08 1.58
CA GLU A 3 18.99 -10.50 2.54
C GLU A 3 17.69 -10.83 1.80
N MET A 4 17.11 -11.99 2.09
CA MET A 4 15.78 -12.33 1.60
C MET A 4 14.76 -11.56 2.45
N LEU A 5 14.19 -10.50 1.87
CA LEU A 5 13.10 -9.76 2.49
C LEU A 5 11.91 -10.68 2.76
N SER A 6 11.34 -10.58 3.97
CA SER A 6 10.04 -11.14 4.31
C SER A 6 8.93 -10.49 3.48
N ASP A 7 7.78 -11.17 3.39
CA ASP A 7 6.63 -10.65 2.65
C ASP A 7 6.10 -9.33 3.22
N VAL A 8 6.10 -9.18 4.55
CA VAL A 8 5.74 -7.93 5.23
C VAL A 8 6.67 -6.79 4.80
N GLU A 9 7.99 -7.03 4.80
CA GLU A 9 8.97 -6.02 4.36
C GLU A 9 8.81 -5.67 2.88
N ARG A 10 8.43 -6.63 2.03
CA ARG A 10 8.14 -6.37 0.61
C ARG A 10 6.93 -5.47 0.45
N VAL A 11 5.84 -5.75 1.16
CA VAL A 11 4.63 -4.93 1.13
C VAL A 11 4.92 -3.51 1.63
N LEU A 12 5.66 -3.37 2.74
CA LEU A 12 6.04 -2.06 3.27
C LEU A 12 6.95 -1.29 2.29
N ARG A 13 7.91 -1.93 1.64
CA ARG A 13 8.73 -1.25 0.61
C ARG A 13 7.91 -0.84 -0.63
N LEU A 14 6.94 -1.66 -1.03
CA LEU A 14 6.03 -1.31 -2.12
C LEU A 14 5.13 -0.12 -1.73
N SER A 15 4.67 -0.04 -0.47
CA SER A 15 3.86 1.10 -0.01
C SER A 15 4.70 2.38 0.10
N GLU A 16 5.95 2.27 0.55
CA GLU A 16 6.89 3.39 0.54
C GLU A 16 7.10 3.94 -0.88
N ARG A 17 7.29 3.05 -1.87
CA ARG A 17 7.39 3.43 -3.28
C ARG A 17 6.11 4.09 -3.78
N MET A 18 4.95 3.58 -3.36
CA MET A 18 3.65 4.15 -3.69
C MET A 18 3.51 5.59 -3.20
N ARG A 19 3.90 5.88 -1.95
CA ARG A 19 3.90 7.25 -1.41
C ARG A 19 4.74 8.20 -2.26
N LEU A 20 5.93 7.76 -2.69
CA LEU A 20 6.79 8.57 -3.56
C LEU A 20 6.11 8.87 -4.90
N LEU A 21 5.51 7.87 -5.54
CA LEU A 21 4.79 8.05 -6.80
C LEU A 21 3.57 8.97 -6.65
N VAL A 22 2.80 8.81 -5.57
CA VAL A 22 1.68 9.70 -5.25
C VAL A 22 2.16 11.14 -5.10
N ALA A 23 3.26 11.36 -4.38
CA ALA A 23 3.81 12.70 -4.15
C ALA A 23 4.26 13.36 -5.46
N VAL A 24 4.99 12.64 -6.32
CA VAL A 24 5.59 13.21 -7.54
C VAL A 24 4.65 13.24 -8.76
N SER A 25 3.56 12.47 -8.77
CA SER A 25 2.66 12.42 -9.94
C SER A 25 1.89 13.72 -10.12
N GLU A 26 1.98 14.34 -11.30
CA GLU A 26 1.22 15.56 -11.63
C GLU A 26 -0.24 15.26 -12.00
N GLU A 27 -0.57 14.00 -12.26
CA GLU A 27 -1.90 13.56 -12.72
C GLU A 27 -2.89 13.37 -11.55
N ILE A 28 -2.38 13.23 -10.32
CA ILE A 28 -3.20 13.00 -9.14
C ILE A 28 -3.61 14.34 -8.53
N PRO A 29 -4.92 14.62 -8.36
CA PRO A 29 -5.38 15.81 -7.67
C PRO A 29 -4.79 15.91 -6.25
N VAL A 30 -4.46 17.12 -5.80
CA VAL A 30 -3.82 17.35 -4.50
C VAL A 30 -4.63 16.75 -3.34
N GLU A 31 -5.96 16.87 -3.38
CA GLU A 31 -6.84 16.27 -2.36
C GLU A 31 -6.71 14.74 -2.33
N SER A 32 -6.68 14.10 -3.51
CA SER A 32 -6.46 12.66 -3.63
C SER A 32 -5.10 12.23 -3.12
N LYS A 33 -4.04 13.05 -3.32
CA LYS A 33 -2.71 12.78 -2.75
C LYS A 33 -2.73 12.78 -1.23
N LEU A 34 -3.32 13.80 -0.62
CA LEU A 34 -3.41 13.92 0.85
C LEU A 34 -4.18 12.73 1.46
N ASN A 35 -5.29 12.35 0.83
CA ASN A 35 -6.09 11.20 1.25
C ASN A 35 -5.30 9.89 1.11
N ALA A 36 -4.62 9.68 -0.02
CA ALA A 36 -3.81 8.51 -0.28
C ALA A 36 -2.62 8.39 0.70
N GLU A 37 -1.92 9.49 0.98
CA GLU A 37 -0.80 9.50 1.95
C GLU A 37 -1.26 9.13 3.36
N ALA A 38 -2.39 9.69 3.82
CA ALA A 38 -2.96 9.35 5.13
C ALA A 38 -3.37 7.86 5.18
N MET A 39 -3.98 7.36 4.11
CA MET A 39 -4.42 5.97 4.01
C MET A 39 -3.24 4.99 3.93
N LEU A 40 -2.19 5.32 3.18
CA LEU A 40 -0.95 4.54 3.09
C LEU A 40 -0.28 4.40 4.45
N LYS A 41 -0.26 5.46 5.25
CA LYS A 41 0.30 5.41 6.61
C LYS A 41 -0.50 4.48 7.54
N MET A 42 -1.83 4.49 7.45
CA MET A 42 -2.67 3.57 8.23
C MET A 42 -2.50 2.12 7.77
N PHE A 43 -2.39 1.91 6.45
CA PHE A 43 -2.10 0.61 5.86
C PHE A 43 -0.76 0.05 6.34
N GLU A 44 0.31 0.86 6.27
CA GLU A 44 1.65 0.49 6.73
C GLU A 44 1.67 0.07 8.20
N ALA A 45 1.00 0.84 9.06
CA ALA A 45 0.91 0.52 10.48
C ALA A 45 0.19 -0.82 10.72
N ALA A 46 -0.90 -1.08 10.01
CA ALA A 46 -1.65 -2.34 10.13
C ALA A 46 -0.86 -3.53 9.57
N VAL A 47 -0.14 -3.35 8.46
CA VAL A 47 0.73 -4.39 7.88
C VAL A 47 1.90 -4.71 8.82
N ALA A 48 2.52 -3.71 9.44
CA ALA A 48 3.60 -3.91 10.41
C ALA A 48 3.14 -4.66 11.67
N ALA A 49 1.85 -4.60 11.99
CA ALA A 49 1.23 -5.30 13.14
C ALA A 49 0.43 -6.55 12.74
N ALA A 50 0.58 -7.06 11.51
CA ALA A 50 -0.28 -8.09 10.92
C ALA A 50 -0.16 -9.50 11.54
N ASP A 51 0.51 -9.67 12.67
CA ASP A 51 0.43 -10.91 13.46
C ASP A 51 -0.95 -11.08 14.13
N ASP A 52 -1.65 -9.97 14.40
CA ASP A 52 -3.03 -9.97 14.91
C ASP A 52 -4.06 -10.07 13.75
N PRO A 53 -5.02 -11.02 13.80
CA PRO A 53 -6.11 -11.10 12.82
C PRO A 53 -6.89 -9.79 12.61
N ALA A 54 -7.07 -8.98 13.65
CA ALA A 54 -7.73 -7.69 13.57
C ALA A 54 -6.92 -6.68 12.75
N ASP A 55 -5.59 -6.70 12.86
CA ASP A 55 -4.69 -5.88 12.04
C ASP A 55 -4.70 -6.31 10.58
N ARG A 56 -4.76 -7.62 10.30
CA ARG A 56 -4.94 -8.11 8.92
C ARG A 56 -6.24 -7.62 8.29
N ALA A 57 -7.34 -7.66 9.06
CA ALA A 57 -8.63 -7.17 8.59
C ALA A 57 -8.60 -5.65 8.32
N ARG A 58 -7.94 -4.88 9.20
CA ARG A 58 -7.70 -3.44 8.97
C ARG A 58 -6.87 -3.19 7.72
N ALA A 59 -5.76 -3.91 7.56
CA ALA A 59 -4.88 -3.80 6.39
C ALA A 59 -5.63 -4.10 5.09
N SER A 60 -6.44 -5.16 5.02
CA SER A 60 -7.27 -5.43 3.83
C SER A 60 -8.32 -4.33 3.60
N GLY A 61 -8.91 -3.79 4.66
CA GLY A 61 -9.82 -2.64 4.58
C GLY A 61 -9.15 -1.41 3.95
N TYR A 62 -7.98 -1.02 4.45
CA TYR A 62 -7.21 0.10 3.90
C TYR A 62 -6.74 -0.17 2.47
N TYR A 63 -6.28 -1.39 2.20
CA TYR A 63 -5.88 -1.81 0.85
C TYR A 63 -7.02 -1.65 -0.16
N ARG A 64 -8.25 -2.05 0.18
CA ARG A 64 -9.40 -1.90 -0.73
C ARG A 64 -9.72 -0.44 -1.02
N VAL A 65 -9.58 0.43 -0.02
CA VAL A 65 -9.76 1.88 -0.21
C VAL A 65 -8.67 2.43 -1.12
N LEU A 66 -7.40 2.11 -0.86
CA LEU A 66 -6.27 2.50 -1.70
C LEU A 66 -6.43 1.99 -3.13
N TYR A 67 -6.86 0.74 -3.31
CA TYR A 67 -7.07 0.16 -4.62
C TYR A 67 -8.13 0.95 -5.39
N ARG A 68 -9.31 1.15 -4.81
CA ARG A 68 -10.38 1.92 -5.46
C ARG A 68 -9.94 3.34 -5.83
N ASP A 69 -9.20 4.00 -4.95
CA ASP A 69 -8.85 5.41 -5.11
C ASP A 69 -7.66 5.62 -6.06
N LEU A 70 -6.76 4.63 -6.18
CA LEU A 70 -5.52 4.72 -6.96
C LEU A 70 -5.48 3.83 -8.22
N GLU A 71 -6.43 2.89 -8.39
CA GLU A 71 -6.59 2.04 -9.58
C GLU A 71 -6.60 2.83 -10.90
N PRO A 72 -7.17 4.06 -10.99
CA PRO A 72 -7.11 4.83 -12.23
C PRO A 72 -5.69 5.20 -12.69
N TYR A 73 -4.68 5.09 -11.82
CA TYR A 73 -3.28 5.42 -12.13
C TYR A 73 -2.46 4.13 -12.29
N ALA A 74 -2.14 3.77 -13.54
CA ALA A 74 -1.58 2.47 -13.90
C ALA A 74 -0.32 2.06 -13.11
N ASP A 75 0.60 3.00 -12.84
CA ASP A 75 1.81 2.71 -12.06
C ASP A 75 1.50 2.35 -10.60
N LEU A 76 0.46 2.97 -10.02
CA LEU A 76 0.02 2.70 -8.65
C LEU A 76 -0.78 1.40 -8.59
N GLU A 77 -1.65 1.15 -9.56
CA GLU A 77 -2.41 -0.09 -9.70
C GLU A 77 -1.48 -1.31 -9.82
N ALA A 78 -0.40 -1.21 -10.60
CA ALA A 78 0.59 -2.26 -10.74
C ALA A 78 1.28 -2.58 -9.39
N LEU A 79 1.62 -1.56 -8.60
CA LEU A 79 2.21 -1.75 -7.28
C LEU A 79 1.22 -2.36 -6.29
N LEU A 80 -0.03 -1.92 -6.29
CA LEU A 80 -1.10 -2.49 -5.47
C LEU A 80 -1.31 -3.97 -5.79
N SER A 81 -1.41 -4.30 -7.08
CA SER A 81 -1.54 -5.68 -7.55
C SER A 81 -0.36 -6.56 -7.14
N ALA A 82 0.87 -6.01 -7.16
CA ALA A 82 2.05 -6.73 -6.69
C ALA A 82 2.00 -7.04 -5.19
N MET A 83 1.42 -6.17 -4.35
CA MET A 83 1.31 -6.40 -2.90
C MET A 83 0.50 -7.65 -2.57
N ARG A 84 -0.56 -7.97 -3.34
CA ARG A 84 -1.39 -9.16 -3.13
C ARG A 84 -0.63 -10.48 -3.26
N VAL A 85 0.47 -10.49 -4.01
CA VAL A 85 1.35 -11.66 -4.14
C VAL A 85 2.05 -11.97 -2.82
N PHE A 86 2.47 -10.92 -2.10
CA PHE A 86 3.23 -11.04 -0.86
C PHE A 86 2.31 -11.08 0.37
N ALA A 87 1.16 -10.42 0.33
CA ALA A 87 0.15 -10.49 1.40
C ALA A 87 -1.19 -11.00 0.85
N PRO A 88 -1.39 -12.33 0.79
CA PRO A 88 -2.59 -12.94 0.22
C PRO A 88 -3.90 -12.59 0.94
N TYR A 89 -3.82 -12.00 2.13
CA TYR A 89 -4.98 -11.55 2.90
C TYR A 89 -5.52 -10.18 2.46
N LEU A 90 -4.89 -9.51 1.48
CA LEU A 90 -5.26 -8.16 1.01
C LEU A 90 -6.38 -8.13 -0.04
#